data_AF-A0AAV1GN27-F1
#
_entry.id   AF-A0AAV1GN27-F1
#
_cell.length_a   1.000
_cell.length_b   1.000
_cell.length_c   1.000
_cell.angle_alpha   90.00
_cell.angle_beta   90.00
_cell.angle_gamma   90.00
#
_symmetry.space_group_name_H-M   'P 1'
#
loop_
_entity.id
_entity.type
_entity.pdbx_description
1 polymer ?
#
loop_
_entity_poly.entity_id
_entity_poly.type
_entity_poly.pdbx_seq_one_letter_code
_entity_poly.pdbx_strand_id
1 'polypeptide(L)'
;MAEGGDVDWELCKENIQPLRRGRAISALHQALSQQQDGPSSAVNQQRQAFESELRMYEGEDPLDVWDRYIKWTEQTFPQGGKESNLATLLERAVTKFTEEEKYHNDPRYVDLWIKFAENCSEPLDIYRYMQAQGIGVTQASLYIAWSEEYENQGNSRKADLVFQEGFKKSAEPHEKLMQFHKALQARVSRQVLMNVEDDSDDEPKQPERVSLADLKHRGKKKAIAPVNRTGSAVRSVSRGLQSLGAPILGNASNSQLVIFDENKTSSAGPSEPKLESWVAPPTAAAKENEQRPERWCDVKMPQKSKFGRTVMAPPPPKPTFQPFVEESDQPPTMTPCKINPAVNTVLSSRKPCREETPLKRLQEHHQHQKEAESGKLQEQSMYCKELLLSGATEFCFEELRAERYFKKTHQDSQKEVKSEQDQACASESSVC
;
A
#
# COMPACT_ATOMS: atom_id res chain seq x y z
N MET A 1 26.51 29.79 15.63
CA MET A 1 25.36 30.29 14.88
C MET A 1 24.61 29.08 14.34
N ALA A 2 23.49 28.72 14.97
CA ALA A 2 22.68 27.55 14.61
C ALA A 2 21.19 27.83 14.91
N GLU A 3 20.68 28.97 14.44
CA GLU A 3 19.26 29.37 14.60
C GLU A 3 18.50 29.36 13.27
N GLY A 4 19.12 28.95 12.15
CA GLY A 4 18.48 28.97 10.82
C GLY A 4 17.82 27.66 10.38
N GLY A 5 17.96 26.57 11.12
CA GLY A 5 17.48 25.24 10.70
C GLY A 5 16.04 24.90 11.15
N ASP A 6 15.50 25.63 12.13
CA ASP A 6 14.18 25.32 12.70
C ASP A 6 13.03 25.80 11.80
N VAL A 7 13.31 26.73 10.90
CA VAL A 7 12.29 27.40 10.09
C VAL A 7 11.79 26.50 8.95
N ASP A 8 12.66 25.74 8.30
CA ASP A 8 12.31 24.99 7.09
C ASP A 8 11.28 23.88 7.33
N TRP A 9 11.36 23.17 8.45
CA TRP A 9 10.40 22.11 8.78
C TRP A 9 9.05 22.68 9.23
N GLU A 10 9.02 23.85 9.88
CA GLU A 10 7.78 24.53 10.25
C GLU A 10 6.98 24.98 9.03
N LEU A 11 7.66 25.45 7.96
CA LEU A 11 7.01 25.80 6.69
C LEU A 11 6.39 24.59 5.99
N CYS A 12 6.97 23.40 6.18
CA CYS A 12 6.56 22.18 5.50
C CYS A 12 5.82 21.18 6.39
N LYS A 13 5.48 21.52 7.64
CA LYS A 13 4.87 20.60 8.61
C LYS A 13 3.58 19.94 8.13
N GLU A 14 2.76 20.66 7.36
CA GLU A 14 1.52 20.14 6.77
C GLU A 14 1.76 19.07 5.69
N ASN A 15 2.98 19.04 5.12
CA ASN A 15 3.43 18.08 4.14
C ASN A 15 4.25 16.93 4.76
N ILE A 16 4.32 16.84 6.08
CA ILE A 16 5.06 15.79 6.79
C ILE A 16 4.06 14.80 7.38
N GLN A 17 4.00 13.59 6.82
CA GLN A 17 3.18 12.52 7.37
C GLN A 17 3.68 12.16 8.78
N PRO A 18 2.80 12.16 9.80
CA PRO A 18 3.13 11.70 11.14
C PRO A 18 3.38 10.20 11.13
N LEU A 19 4.56 9.79 11.59
CA LEU A 19 4.94 8.39 11.72
C LEU A 19 5.02 8.00 13.20
N ARG A 20 4.52 6.81 13.56
CA ARG A 20 4.53 6.32 14.95
C ARG A 20 5.94 6.22 15.55
N ARG A 21 6.94 5.94 14.70
CA ARG A 21 8.36 5.85 15.08
C ARG A 21 9.10 7.20 15.07
N GLY A 22 8.44 8.26 14.60
CA GLY A 22 9.08 9.55 14.32
C GLY A 22 9.92 9.55 13.04
N ARG A 23 10.61 10.67 12.80
CA ARG A 23 11.50 10.89 11.64
C ARG A 23 12.86 11.40 12.12
N ALA A 24 13.91 11.05 11.39
CA ALA A 24 15.23 11.62 11.63
C ALA A 24 15.28 13.07 11.11
N ILE A 25 15.63 14.02 11.98
CA ILE A 25 15.63 15.47 11.65
C ILE A 25 16.60 15.78 10.51
N SER A 26 17.79 15.16 10.51
CA SER A 26 18.79 15.35 9.44
C SER A 26 18.27 14.89 8.07
N ALA A 27 17.65 13.72 8.02
CA ALA A 27 17.07 13.18 6.79
C ALA A 27 15.84 14.00 6.34
N LEU A 28 15.06 14.53 7.28
CA LEU A 28 13.96 15.42 6.99
C LEU A 28 14.44 16.73 6.36
N HIS A 29 15.47 17.37 6.92
CA HIS A 29 16.06 18.57 6.32
C HIS A 29 16.58 18.31 4.90
N GLN A 30 17.26 17.19 4.68
CA GLN A 30 17.73 16.79 3.36
C GLN A 30 16.58 16.57 2.38
N ALA A 31 15.49 15.94 2.81
CA ALA A 31 14.31 15.71 1.97
C ALA A 31 13.61 17.04 1.63
N LEU A 32 13.50 17.95 2.60
CA LEU A 32 12.86 19.25 2.42
C LEU A 32 13.67 20.17 1.49
N SER A 33 15.00 20.16 1.58
CA SER A 33 15.85 20.91 0.65
C SER A 33 15.71 20.35 -0.77
N GLN A 34 15.71 19.02 -0.93
CA GLN A 34 15.60 18.35 -2.23
C GLN A 34 14.24 18.55 -2.92
N GLN A 35 13.17 18.81 -2.16
CA GLN A 35 11.84 19.05 -2.72
C GLN A 35 11.72 20.43 -3.38
N GLN A 36 12.51 21.42 -2.95
CA GLN A 36 12.50 22.77 -3.52
C GLN A 36 13.19 22.85 -4.90
N ASP A 37 14.13 21.94 -5.18
CA ASP A 37 14.95 21.95 -6.40
C ASP A 37 14.36 21.14 -7.59
N GLY A 38 13.09 20.73 -7.52
CA GLY A 38 12.42 19.93 -8.57
C GLY A 38 12.60 18.41 -8.40
N PRO A 39 12.22 17.56 -9.38
CA PRO A 39 12.41 16.10 -9.28
C PRO A 39 13.91 15.80 -9.23
N SER A 40 14.45 15.67 -8.02
CA SER A 40 15.89 15.65 -7.84
C SER A 40 16.46 14.38 -8.49
N SER A 41 17.29 14.59 -9.51
CA SER A 41 18.01 13.51 -10.19
C SER A 41 18.74 12.61 -9.19
N ALA A 42 19.21 13.19 -8.06
CA ALA A 42 19.86 12.47 -6.98
C ALA A 42 18.96 11.45 -6.25
N VAL A 43 17.70 11.78 -5.94
CA VAL A 43 16.78 10.83 -5.28
C VAL A 43 16.44 9.67 -6.22
N ASN A 44 16.26 9.95 -7.52
CA ASN A 44 16.03 8.91 -8.51
C ASN A 44 17.26 8.02 -8.73
N GLN A 45 18.48 8.60 -8.72
CA GLN A 45 19.71 7.82 -8.78
C GLN A 45 19.87 6.91 -7.56
N GLN A 46 19.61 7.43 -6.36
CA GLN A 46 19.68 6.63 -5.13
C GLN A 46 18.64 5.50 -5.15
N ARG A 47 17.44 5.76 -5.65
CA ARG A 47 16.43 4.73 -5.88
C ARG A 47 16.93 3.64 -6.83
N GLN A 48 17.51 4.03 -7.97
CA GLN A 48 18.06 3.08 -8.94
C GLN A 48 19.20 2.25 -8.34
N ALA A 49 20.05 2.84 -7.49
CA ALA A 49 21.12 2.13 -6.80
C ALA A 49 20.58 1.05 -5.85
N PHE A 50 19.52 1.34 -5.08
CA PHE A 50 18.85 0.32 -4.25
C PHE A 50 18.20 -0.77 -5.10
N GLU A 51 17.57 -0.41 -6.22
CA GLU A 51 16.93 -1.38 -7.10
C GLU A 51 17.94 -2.29 -7.82
N SER A 52 19.13 -1.78 -8.16
CA SER A 52 20.23 -2.57 -8.71
C SER A 52 20.83 -3.48 -7.63
N GLU A 53 21.05 -2.94 -6.42
CA GLU A 53 21.49 -3.71 -5.25
C GLU A 53 20.54 -4.89 -4.99
N LEU A 54 19.22 -4.68 -5.00
CA LEU A 54 18.21 -5.74 -4.79
C LEU A 54 18.23 -6.87 -5.83
N ARG A 55 18.59 -6.59 -7.08
CA ARG A 55 18.63 -7.58 -8.17
C ARG A 55 19.91 -8.38 -8.14
N MET A 56 21.00 -7.70 -7.85
CA MET A 56 22.34 -8.21 -7.98
C MET A 56 23.00 -8.48 -6.62
N TYR A 57 22.18 -8.56 -5.56
CA TYR A 57 22.59 -8.94 -4.22
C TYR A 57 23.02 -10.41 -4.22
N GLU A 58 24.27 -10.66 -3.81
CA GLU A 58 24.87 -11.99 -3.70
C GLU A 58 25.23 -12.32 -2.23
N GLY A 59 24.77 -11.51 -1.28
CA GLY A 59 25.06 -11.70 0.14
C GLY A 59 24.15 -12.71 0.85
N GLU A 60 24.45 -12.96 2.12
CA GLU A 60 23.73 -13.94 2.95
C GLU A 60 22.37 -13.44 3.49
N ASP A 61 22.19 -12.10 3.63
CA ASP A 61 20.98 -11.50 4.18
C ASP A 61 20.27 -10.53 3.21
N PRO A 62 19.47 -11.05 2.24
CA PRO A 62 18.70 -10.21 1.33
C PRO A 62 17.72 -9.27 2.02
N LEU A 63 17.21 -9.61 3.22
CA LEU A 63 16.22 -8.80 3.95
C LEU A 63 16.79 -7.44 4.38
N ASP A 64 18.09 -7.36 4.68
CA ASP A 64 18.75 -6.11 5.07
C ASP A 64 18.62 -5.01 4.01
N VAL A 65 18.80 -5.37 2.73
CA VAL A 65 18.68 -4.41 1.62
C VAL A 65 17.25 -3.85 1.54
N TRP A 66 16.24 -4.70 1.76
CA TRP A 66 14.85 -4.26 1.79
C TRP A 66 14.56 -3.35 2.98
N ASP A 67 15.01 -3.69 4.18
CA ASP A 67 14.83 -2.86 5.38
C ASP A 67 15.49 -1.49 5.21
N ARG A 68 16.73 -1.43 4.70
CA ARG A 68 17.42 -0.17 4.36
C ARG A 68 16.66 0.63 3.32
N TYR A 69 16.18 -0.03 2.26
CA TYR A 69 15.46 0.65 1.18
C TYR A 69 14.11 1.22 1.62
N ILE A 70 13.37 0.49 2.46
CA ILE A 70 12.11 0.94 3.05
C ILE A 70 12.34 2.13 3.99
N LYS A 71 13.33 2.04 4.90
CA LYS A 71 13.69 3.14 5.79
C LYS A 71 14.12 4.40 5.03
N TRP A 72 14.92 4.22 3.98
CA TRP A 72 15.31 5.31 3.09
C TRP A 72 14.07 5.95 2.43
N THR A 73 13.15 5.13 1.91
CA THR A 73 11.92 5.62 1.26
C THR A 73 11.05 6.43 2.24
N GLU A 74 10.90 5.98 3.49
CA GLU A 74 10.16 6.73 4.51
C GLU A 74 10.79 8.08 4.84
N GLN A 75 12.12 8.13 4.88
CA GLN A 75 12.88 9.34 5.21
C GLN A 75 12.91 10.35 4.06
N THR A 76 13.11 9.89 2.82
CA THR A 76 13.22 10.73 1.63
C THR A 76 11.89 11.31 1.18
N PHE A 77 10.77 10.65 1.47
CA PHE A 77 9.44 11.09 1.07
C PHE A 77 8.57 11.50 2.28
N PRO A 78 8.66 12.76 2.75
CA PRO A 78 7.91 13.21 3.91
C PRO A 78 6.39 13.19 3.72
N GLN A 79 5.89 13.38 2.51
CA GLN A 79 4.45 13.44 2.21
C GLN A 79 3.73 12.09 2.15
N GLY A 80 4.46 10.95 2.12
CA GLY A 80 3.80 9.64 2.21
C GLY A 80 2.84 9.29 1.06
N GLY A 81 3.06 9.85 -0.13
CA GLY A 81 2.17 9.69 -1.28
C GLY A 81 2.57 8.57 -2.26
N LYS A 82 1.85 8.50 -3.39
CA LYS A 82 2.11 7.56 -4.49
C LYS A 82 3.53 7.67 -5.05
N GLU A 83 4.14 8.85 -4.98
CA GLU A 83 5.52 9.12 -5.42
C GLU A 83 6.53 8.20 -4.71
N SER A 84 6.31 7.89 -3.44
CA SER A 84 7.20 7.03 -2.65
C SER A 84 7.18 5.57 -3.10
N ASN A 85 6.09 5.11 -3.74
CA ASN A 85 5.84 3.71 -4.05
C ASN A 85 6.00 2.74 -2.86
N LEU A 86 5.86 3.25 -1.62
CA LEU A 86 6.11 2.49 -0.40
C LEU A 86 5.19 1.27 -0.25
N ALA A 87 3.90 1.40 -0.58
CA ALA A 87 2.95 0.29 -0.50
C ALA A 87 3.33 -0.87 -1.45
N THR A 88 3.70 -0.55 -2.69
CA THR A 88 4.18 -1.54 -3.67
C THR A 88 5.48 -2.19 -3.21
N LEU A 89 6.37 -1.41 -2.60
CA LEU A 89 7.63 -1.92 -2.07
C LEU A 89 7.40 -2.91 -0.91
N LEU A 90 6.53 -2.55 0.04
CA LEU A 90 6.14 -3.40 1.15
C LEU A 90 5.47 -4.69 0.64
N GLU A 91 4.53 -4.59 -0.30
CA GLU A 91 3.85 -5.75 -0.88
C GLU A 91 4.84 -6.73 -1.52
N ARG A 92 5.80 -6.22 -2.30
CA ARG A 92 6.81 -7.06 -2.97
C ARG A 92 7.78 -7.67 -1.97
N ALA A 93 8.19 -6.93 -0.94
CA ALA A 93 9.05 -7.44 0.11
C ALA A 93 8.36 -8.58 0.89
N VAL A 94 7.12 -8.33 1.34
CA VAL A 94 6.29 -9.32 2.04
C VAL A 94 6.15 -10.58 1.20
N THR A 95 5.73 -10.44 -0.07
CA THR A 95 5.46 -11.59 -0.97
C THR A 95 6.73 -12.39 -1.28
N LYS A 96 7.90 -11.75 -1.31
CA LYS A 96 9.17 -12.46 -1.56
C LYS A 96 9.56 -13.34 -0.38
N PHE A 97 9.43 -12.82 0.84
CA PHE A 97 9.93 -13.49 2.04
C PHE A 97 8.87 -14.35 2.75
N THR A 98 7.62 -14.40 2.27
CA THR A 98 6.59 -15.25 2.85
C THR A 98 6.97 -16.73 2.84
N GLU A 99 7.65 -17.18 1.78
CA GLU A 99 8.09 -18.57 1.62
C GLU A 99 9.39 -18.87 2.39
N GLU A 100 10.13 -17.84 2.81
CA GLU A 100 11.41 -17.99 3.50
C GLU A 100 11.23 -18.03 5.03
N GLU A 101 10.99 -19.22 5.58
CA GLU A 101 10.75 -19.44 7.03
C GLU A 101 11.89 -18.90 7.94
N LYS A 102 13.12 -18.77 7.41
CA LYS A 102 14.26 -18.23 8.17
C LYS A 102 14.02 -16.83 8.74
N TYR A 103 13.16 -16.03 8.10
CA TYR A 103 12.89 -14.65 8.52
C TYR A 103 11.62 -14.49 9.34
N HIS A 104 10.83 -15.54 9.54
CA HIS A 104 9.54 -15.46 10.24
C HIS A 104 9.67 -14.88 11.65
N ASN A 105 10.75 -15.18 12.37
CA ASN A 105 10.99 -14.68 13.72
C ASN A 105 11.97 -13.49 13.77
N ASP A 106 12.38 -12.93 12.63
CA ASP A 106 13.26 -11.75 12.61
C ASP A 106 12.43 -10.49 12.95
N PRO A 107 12.81 -9.69 13.97
CA PRO A 107 12.12 -8.45 14.31
C PRO A 107 11.96 -7.48 13.13
N ARG A 108 12.93 -7.45 12.20
CA ARG A 108 12.90 -6.59 11.01
C ARG A 108 11.78 -6.99 10.06
N TYR A 109 11.56 -8.29 9.90
CA TYR A 109 10.50 -8.82 9.04
C TYR A 109 9.12 -8.60 9.65
N VAL A 110 8.98 -8.82 10.96
CA VAL A 110 7.73 -8.54 11.69
C VAL A 110 7.38 -7.06 11.61
N ASP A 111 8.37 -6.18 11.77
CA ASP A 111 8.18 -4.73 11.61
C ASP A 111 7.72 -4.35 10.19
N LEU A 112 8.26 -5.00 9.16
CA LEU A 112 7.86 -4.80 7.78
C LEU A 112 6.40 -5.19 7.55
N TRP A 113 5.96 -6.31 8.13
CA TRP A 113 4.56 -6.73 8.09
C TRP A 113 3.62 -5.79 8.85
N ILE A 114 4.02 -5.31 10.03
CA ILE A 114 3.24 -4.33 10.79
C ILE A 114 3.05 -3.05 9.96
N LYS A 115 4.11 -2.56 9.32
CA LYS A 115 4.03 -1.42 8.38
C LYS A 115 3.12 -1.70 7.19
N PHE A 116 3.18 -2.91 6.65
CA PHE A 116 2.26 -3.32 5.59
C PHE A 116 0.80 -3.29 6.08
N ALA A 117 0.53 -3.77 7.29
CA ALA A 117 -0.80 -3.74 7.90
C ALA A 117 -1.34 -2.31 8.09
N GLU A 118 -0.50 -1.38 8.57
CA GLU A 118 -0.86 0.03 8.74
C GLU A 118 -1.24 0.73 7.41
N ASN A 119 -0.76 0.21 6.27
CA ASN A 119 -1.04 0.76 4.94
C ASN A 119 -2.24 0.10 4.22
N CYS A 120 -2.89 -0.90 4.83
CA CYS A 120 -3.98 -1.66 4.22
C CYS A 120 -5.35 -1.22 4.73
N SER A 121 -6.41 -1.51 3.95
CA SER A 121 -7.79 -1.18 4.35
C SER A 121 -8.28 -1.97 5.57
N GLU A 122 -7.88 -3.25 5.69
CA GLU A 122 -8.29 -4.15 6.78
C GLU A 122 -7.04 -4.75 7.47
N PRO A 123 -6.45 -4.06 8.45
CA PRO A 123 -5.20 -4.50 9.10
C PRO A 123 -5.36 -5.82 9.88
N LEU A 124 -6.56 -6.11 10.39
CA LEU A 124 -6.83 -7.32 11.18
C LEU A 124 -6.63 -8.62 10.39
N ASP A 125 -6.97 -8.64 9.10
CA ASP A 125 -6.80 -9.84 8.29
C ASP A 125 -5.32 -10.15 8.07
N ILE A 126 -4.47 -9.13 8.04
CA ILE A 126 -3.02 -9.29 7.92
C ILE A 126 -2.44 -9.89 9.19
N TYR A 127 -2.86 -9.43 10.37
CA TYR A 127 -2.42 -10.04 11.64
C TYR A 127 -2.89 -11.48 11.79
N ARG A 128 -4.11 -11.81 11.36
CA ARG A 128 -4.61 -13.20 11.32
C ARG A 128 -3.78 -14.05 10.35
N TYR A 129 -3.43 -13.50 9.19
CA TYR A 129 -2.56 -14.17 8.24
C TYR A 129 -1.16 -14.45 8.85
N MET A 130 -0.56 -13.45 9.50
CA MET A 130 0.73 -13.62 10.19
C MET A 130 0.67 -14.73 11.24
N GLN A 131 -0.39 -14.75 12.06
CA GLN A 131 -0.61 -15.81 13.05
C GLN A 131 -0.78 -17.19 12.39
N ALA A 132 -1.56 -17.29 11.31
CA ALA A 132 -1.79 -18.54 10.59
C ALA A 132 -0.53 -19.10 9.91
N GLN A 133 0.32 -18.23 9.38
CA GLN A 133 1.60 -18.60 8.77
C GLN A 133 2.73 -18.81 9.77
N GLY A 134 2.52 -18.47 11.04
CA GLY A 134 3.59 -18.56 12.03
C GLY A 134 4.63 -17.44 11.94
N ILE A 135 4.29 -16.31 11.32
CA ILE A 135 5.17 -15.15 11.17
C ILE A 135 5.12 -14.31 12.45
N GLY A 136 6.26 -14.14 13.11
CA GLY A 136 6.41 -13.25 14.27
C GLY A 136 5.76 -13.77 15.56
N VAL A 137 5.44 -15.06 15.64
CA VAL A 137 4.73 -15.65 16.80
C VAL A 137 5.57 -15.55 18.08
N THR A 138 6.89 -15.51 17.97
CA THR A 138 7.80 -15.31 19.10
C THR A 138 8.05 -13.83 19.41
N GLN A 139 7.52 -12.90 18.62
CA GLN A 139 7.84 -11.49 18.72
C GLN A 139 6.70 -10.69 19.37
N ALA A 140 7.01 -9.95 20.43
CA ALA A 140 6.02 -9.17 21.17
C ALA A 140 5.41 -8.03 20.34
N SER A 141 6.13 -7.50 19.35
CA SER A 141 5.62 -6.41 18.49
C SER A 141 4.37 -6.79 17.71
N LEU A 142 4.26 -8.06 17.29
CA LEU A 142 3.07 -8.58 16.61
C LEU A 142 1.83 -8.45 17.50
N TYR A 143 1.88 -9.03 18.70
CA TYR A 143 0.73 -9.03 19.62
C TYR A 143 0.37 -7.62 20.09
N ILE A 144 1.37 -6.75 20.30
CA ILE A 144 1.13 -5.36 20.65
C ILE A 144 0.37 -4.66 19.53
N ALA A 145 0.89 -4.67 18.30
CA ALA A 145 0.25 -3.99 17.17
C ALA A 145 -1.14 -4.56 16.85
N TRP A 146 -1.30 -5.88 16.96
CA TRP A 146 -2.58 -6.55 16.74
C TRP A 146 -3.61 -6.20 17.82
N SER A 147 -3.20 -6.13 19.09
CA SER A 147 -4.07 -5.72 20.19
C SER A 147 -4.50 -4.25 20.10
N GLU A 148 -3.58 -3.37 19.68
CA GLU A 148 -3.85 -1.94 19.46
C GLU A 148 -4.90 -1.75 18.36
N GLU A 149 -4.84 -2.55 17.30
CA GLU A 149 -5.85 -2.52 16.23
C GLU A 149 -7.23 -2.94 16.72
N TYR A 150 -7.32 -4.00 17.55
CA TYR A 150 -8.58 -4.37 18.18
C TYR A 150 -9.11 -3.31 19.15
N GLU A 151 -8.22 -2.63 19.87
CA GLU A 151 -8.56 -1.51 20.73
C GLU A 151 -9.10 -0.32 19.92
N ASN A 152 -8.48 0.02 18.79
CA ASN A 152 -8.94 1.07 17.88
C ASN A 152 -10.36 0.79 17.32
N GLN A 153 -10.70 -0.48 17.10
CA GLN A 153 -12.04 -0.90 16.70
C GLN A 153 -13.04 -0.98 17.87
N GLY A 154 -12.61 -0.68 19.10
CA GLY A 154 -13.44 -0.73 20.31
C GLY A 154 -13.64 -2.13 20.89
N ASN A 155 -12.91 -3.15 20.42
CA ASN A 155 -13.04 -4.53 20.89
C ASN A 155 -11.97 -4.89 21.93
N SER A 156 -12.12 -4.34 23.14
CA SER A 156 -11.20 -4.56 24.26
C SER A 156 -11.08 -6.03 24.69
N ARG A 157 -12.15 -6.83 24.54
CA ARG A 157 -12.13 -8.27 24.88
C ARG A 157 -11.20 -9.05 23.96
N LYS A 158 -11.28 -8.81 22.63
CA LYS A 158 -10.37 -9.47 21.68
C LYS A 158 -8.93 -8.98 21.86
N ALA A 159 -8.73 -7.69 22.16
CA ALA A 159 -7.40 -7.16 22.45
C ALA A 159 -6.73 -7.87 23.64
N ASP A 160 -7.48 -8.12 24.73
CA ASP A 160 -6.96 -8.88 25.88
C ASP A 160 -6.63 -10.33 25.53
N LEU A 161 -7.47 -11.01 24.73
CA LEU A 161 -7.21 -12.37 24.26
C LEU A 161 -5.90 -12.46 23.45
N VAL A 162 -5.62 -11.48 22.59
CA VAL A 162 -4.37 -11.42 21.83
C VAL A 162 -3.15 -11.29 22.75
N PHE A 163 -3.22 -10.47 23.80
CA PHE A 163 -2.15 -10.40 24.80
C PHE A 163 -1.95 -11.73 25.54
N GLN A 164 -3.05 -12.37 25.97
CA GLN A 164 -3.00 -13.68 26.61
C GLN A 164 -2.36 -14.73 25.70
N GLU A 165 -2.63 -14.68 24.41
CA GLU A 165 -2.00 -15.54 23.43
C GLU A 165 -0.49 -15.27 23.32
N GLY A 166 -0.07 -14.01 23.24
CA GLY A 166 1.34 -13.64 23.24
C GLY A 166 2.10 -14.13 24.48
N PHE A 167 1.45 -14.14 25.65
CA PHE A 167 2.03 -14.73 26.87
C PHE A 167 2.12 -16.26 26.78
N LYS A 168 1.10 -16.94 26.26
CA LYS A 168 1.15 -18.40 26.03
C LYS A 168 2.28 -18.79 25.08
N LYS A 169 2.54 -17.97 24.07
CA LYS A 169 3.61 -18.16 23.08
C LYS A 169 4.98 -17.65 23.55
N SER A 170 5.07 -17.09 24.75
CA SER A 170 6.30 -16.55 25.34
C SER A 170 7.03 -15.54 24.44
N ALA A 171 6.28 -14.58 23.89
CA ALA A 171 6.84 -13.62 22.95
C ALA A 171 7.84 -12.64 23.60
N GLU A 172 8.94 -12.35 22.89
CA GLU A 172 10.03 -11.48 23.34
C GLU A 172 9.96 -10.08 22.68
N PRO A 173 10.31 -8.98 23.39
CA PRO A 173 10.63 -8.89 24.81
C PRO A 173 9.37 -9.00 25.70
N HIS A 174 9.39 -9.97 26.63
CA HIS A 174 8.24 -10.27 27.51
C HIS A 174 7.85 -9.08 28.39
N GLU A 175 8.84 -8.33 28.88
CA GLU A 175 8.61 -7.15 29.72
C GLU A 175 7.81 -6.08 28.97
N LYS A 176 8.14 -5.85 27.69
CA LYS A 176 7.42 -4.91 26.84
C LYS A 176 5.98 -5.36 26.64
N LEU A 177 5.75 -6.64 26.37
CA LEU A 177 4.40 -7.20 26.23
C LEU A 177 3.56 -6.99 27.51
N MET A 178 4.14 -7.26 28.68
CA MET A 178 3.49 -7.06 29.97
C MET A 178 3.17 -5.59 30.25
N GLN A 179 4.08 -4.67 29.94
CA GLN A 179 3.85 -3.24 30.11
C GLN A 179 2.67 -2.76 29.25
N PHE A 180 2.62 -3.17 27.98
CA PHE A 180 1.52 -2.80 27.08
C PHE A 180 0.19 -3.43 27.49
N HIS A 181 0.19 -4.67 27.98
CA HIS A 181 -1.01 -5.32 28.51
C HIS A 181 -1.58 -4.57 29.73
N LYS A 182 -0.72 -4.19 30.69
CA LYS A 182 -1.12 -3.36 31.83
C LYS A 182 -1.65 -1.99 31.39
N ALA A 183 -1.04 -1.39 30.36
CA ALA A 183 -1.48 -0.12 29.81
C ALA A 183 -2.89 -0.23 29.17
N LEU A 184 -3.16 -1.31 28.42
CA LEU A 184 -4.50 -1.61 27.89
C LEU A 184 -5.51 -1.75 29.03
N GLN A 185 -5.23 -2.59 30.03
CA GLN A 185 -6.13 -2.79 31.17
C GLN A 185 -6.45 -1.49 31.90
N ALA A 186 -5.45 -0.62 32.06
CA ALA A 186 -5.62 0.69 32.69
C ALA A 186 -6.44 1.66 31.80
N ARG A 187 -6.32 1.61 30.47
CA ARG A 187 -7.15 2.41 29.55
C ARG A 187 -8.61 1.94 29.58
N VAL A 188 -8.83 0.64 29.49
CA VAL A 188 -10.16 0.03 29.52
C VAL A 188 -10.87 0.30 30.85
N SER A 189 -10.17 0.18 31.99
CA SER A 189 -10.77 0.47 33.31
C SER A 189 -11.16 1.94 33.46
N ARG A 190 -10.33 2.87 32.97
CA ARG A 190 -10.67 4.29 32.92
C ARG A 190 -11.89 4.56 32.05
N GLN A 191 -11.95 3.95 30.86
CA GLN A 191 -13.10 4.11 29.95
C GLN A 191 -14.39 3.62 30.62
N VAL A 192 -14.38 2.44 31.24
CA VAL A 192 -15.54 1.90 31.96
C VAL A 192 -15.98 2.83 33.09
N LEU A 193 -15.05 3.44 33.83
CA LEU A 193 -15.39 4.36 34.92
C LEU A 193 -16.03 5.66 34.41
N MET A 194 -15.47 6.26 33.36
CA MET A 194 -16.00 7.49 32.77
C MET A 194 -17.43 7.29 32.19
N ASN A 195 -17.70 6.12 31.59
CA ASN A 195 -19.01 5.80 31.03
C ASN A 195 -20.13 5.64 32.08
N VAL A 196 -19.81 5.41 33.36
CA VAL A 196 -20.82 5.30 34.45
C VAL A 196 -21.24 6.68 34.96
N GLU A 197 -20.42 7.71 34.75
CA GLU A 197 -20.65 9.06 35.26
C GLU A 197 -21.51 9.93 34.32
N ASP A 198 -21.67 9.52 33.04
CA ASP A 198 -22.37 10.27 31.98
C ASP A 198 -23.85 9.85 31.80
N ASP A 199 -24.35 8.89 32.58
CA ASP A 199 -25.75 8.41 32.51
C ASP A 199 -26.75 9.34 33.25
N SER A 200 -26.28 10.53 33.65
CA SER A 200 -27.08 11.58 34.29
C SER A 200 -27.18 12.80 33.38
N ASP A 201 -27.94 12.71 32.28
CA ASP A 201 -28.40 13.93 31.60
C ASP A 201 -29.81 13.84 30.99
N ASP A 202 -30.61 14.84 31.38
CA ASP A 202 -32.01 15.11 31.07
C ASP A 202 -32.13 15.89 29.73
N GLU A 203 -31.48 15.44 28.66
CA GLU A 203 -31.55 16.11 27.35
C GLU A 203 -32.66 15.54 26.43
N PRO A 204 -33.42 16.41 25.71
CA PRO A 204 -34.48 15.96 24.81
C PRO A 204 -33.91 15.23 23.59
N LYS A 205 -34.15 13.91 23.53
CA LYS A 205 -33.67 13.01 22.47
C LYS A 205 -34.09 13.47 21.07
N GLN A 206 -33.10 13.75 20.21
CA GLN A 206 -33.28 14.03 18.79
C GLN A 206 -33.89 12.83 18.03
N PRO A 207 -34.56 13.04 16.87
CA PRO A 207 -35.17 11.94 16.12
C PRO A 207 -34.12 10.96 15.58
N GLU A 208 -34.16 9.73 16.10
CA GLU A 208 -33.28 8.62 15.74
C GLU A 208 -33.69 7.95 14.42
N ARG A 209 -32.73 7.35 13.70
CA ARG A 209 -33.01 6.58 12.48
C ARG A 209 -33.77 5.30 12.85
N VAL A 210 -34.94 5.09 12.24
CA VAL A 210 -35.71 3.86 12.41
C VAL A 210 -35.32 2.85 11.32
N SER A 211 -34.81 1.69 11.72
CA SER A 211 -34.46 0.59 10.81
C SER A 211 -35.69 0.11 10.04
N LEU A 212 -35.55 -0.17 8.75
CA LEU A 212 -36.63 -0.66 7.87
C LEU A 212 -37.85 0.28 7.78
N ALA A 213 -37.68 1.58 8.07
CA ALA A 213 -38.75 2.55 7.91
C ALA A 213 -39.11 2.79 6.44
N ASP A 214 -40.41 2.93 6.18
CA ASP A 214 -40.90 3.27 4.85
C ASP A 214 -40.39 4.64 4.39
N LEU A 215 -39.97 4.68 3.13
CA LEU A 215 -39.47 5.88 2.45
C LEU A 215 -40.62 6.60 1.71
N LYS A 216 -40.71 7.95 1.80
CA LYS A 216 -41.76 8.71 1.08
C LYS A 216 -41.40 8.88 -0.39
N HIS A 217 -42.27 8.43 -1.31
CA HIS A 217 -42.13 8.80 -2.73
C HIS A 217 -42.30 10.33 -2.90
N ARG A 218 -41.34 11.00 -3.55
CA ARG A 218 -41.44 12.42 -3.87
C ARG A 218 -41.81 12.60 -5.34
N GLY A 219 -43.05 13.00 -5.62
CA GLY A 219 -43.45 13.39 -6.98
C GLY A 219 -44.95 13.60 -7.14
N LYS A 220 -45.37 14.85 -7.38
CA LYS A 220 -46.66 15.15 -8.01
C LYS A 220 -46.38 15.22 -9.51
N LYS A 221 -46.63 14.15 -10.27
CA LYS A 221 -46.97 14.15 -11.73
C LYS A 221 -47.02 12.72 -12.27
N LYS A 222 -48.07 12.44 -13.05
CA LYS A 222 -48.30 11.19 -13.77
C LYS A 222 -47.22 11.04 -14.85
N ALA A 223 -46.31 10.09 -14.68
CA ALA A 223 -45.43 9.62 -15.75
C ALA A 223 -45.52 8.10 -15.82
N ILE A 224 -45.69 7.58 -17.03
CA ILE A 224 -45.90 6.18 -17.39
C ILE A 224 -44.56 5.45 -17.26
N ALA A 225 -44.14 5.20 -16.01
CA ALA A 225 -43.16 4.22 -15.54
C ALA A 225 -42.82 4.56 -14.07
N PRO A 226 -42.93 3.62 -13.11
CA PRO A 226 -42.68 3.92 -11.71
C PRO A 226 -41.17 3.97 -11.45
N VAL A 227 -40.55 5.13 -11.66
CA VAL A 227 -39.21 5.40 -11.12
C VAL A 227 -39.40 6.06 -9.75
N ASN A 228 -39.62 5.24 -8.72
CA ASN A 228 -39.61 5.69 -7.34
C ASN A 228 -38.16 6.01 -6.93
N ARG A 229 -37.67 7.21 -7.28
CA ARG A 229 -36.45 7.76 -6.67
C ARG A 229 -36.82 8.36 -5.34
N THR A 230 -36.59 7.62 -4.27
CA THR A 230 -36.65 8.20 -2.93
C THR A 230 -35.26 8.72 -2.56
N GLY A 231 -35.12 10.05 -2.44
CA GLY A 231 -33.93 10.66 -1.83
C GLY A 231 -33.95 10.53 -0.30
N SER A 232 -33.24 11.41 0.42
CA SER A 232 -33.07 11.38 1.89
C SER A 232 -34.32 11.56 2.78
N ALA A 233 -35.54 11.40 2.27
CA ALA A 233 -36.77 11.64 3.01
C ALA A 233 -37.29 10.35 3.70
N VAL A 234 -36.88 10.15 4.96
CA VAL A 234 -37.41 9.11 5.87
C VAL A 234 -38.78 9.56 6.42
N ARG A 235 -39.77 8.65 6.52
CA ARG A 235 -41.03 8.95 7.23
C ARG A 235 -40.78 9.00 8.73
N SER A 236 -41.01 10.14 9.40
CA SER A 236 -41.41 10.10 10.80
C SER A 236 -42.88 9.68 10.84
N VAL A 237 -43.10 8.44 11.28
CA VAL A 237 -44.39 7.86 11.68
C VAL A 237 -45.53 7.97 10.64
N SER A 238 -45.79 6.86 9.94
CA SER A 238 -47.18 6.44 9.65
C SER A 238 -47.23 4.93 9.47
N ARG A 239 -47.93 4.25 10.38
CA ARG A 239 -48.30 2.83 10.31
C ARG A 239 -48.83 2.45 8.93
N GLY A 240 -48.35 1.33 8.39
CA GLY A 240 -48.84 0.76 7.14
C GLY A 240 -48.37 -0.69 6.94
N LEU A 241 -48.72 -1.59 7.86
CA LEU A 241 -48.60 -3.03 7.61
C LEU A 241 -49.56 -3.40 6.46
N GLN A 242 -49.04 -3.64 5.26
CA GLN A 242 -49.83 -4.32 4.24
C GLN A 242 -49.87 -5.79 4.64
N SER A 243 -51.05 -6.26 5.06
CA SER A 243 -51.34 -7.66 5.29
C SER A 243 -51.17 -8.44 3.98
N LEU A 244 -49.95 -8.89 3.69
CA LEU A 244 -49.75 -10.04 2.83
C LEU A 244 -50.33 -11.24 3.57
N GLY A 245 -51.35 -11.86 2.98
CA GLY A 245 -51.99 -13.05 3.52
C GLY A 245 -50.95 -14.07 3.98
N ALA A 246 -51.24 -14.73 5.11
CA ALA A 246 -50.34 -15.63 5.81
C ALA A 246 -49.52 -16.52 4.84
N PRO A 247 -48.20 -16.68 5.04
CA PRO A 247 -47.46 -17.62 4.24
C PRO A 247 -48.04 -19.02 4.49
N ILE A 248 -48.44 -19.69 3.42
CA ILE A 248 -48.68 -21.13 3.43
C ILE A 248 -47.30 -21.78 3.59
N LEU A 249 -46.74 -21.72 4.79
CA LEU A 249 -45.62 -22.56 5.21
C LEU A 249 -46.19 -23.66 6.11
N GLY A 250 -47.09 -24.43 5.52
CA GLY A 250 -47.64 -25.64 6.11
C GLY A 250 -47.48 -26.76 5.11
N ASN A 251 -46.70 -27.77 5.50
CA ASN A 251 -46.65 -29.11 4.94
C ASN A 251 -45.64 -29.37 3.81
N ALA A 252 -44.38 -29.53 4.22
CA ALA A 252 -43.55 -30.61 3.71
C ALA A 252 -42.74 -31.20 4.88
N SER A 253 -43.30 -32.22 5.54
CA SER A 253 -42.59 -33.00 6.56
C SER A 253 -41.60 -33.96 5.87
N ASN A 254 -40.41 -33.46 5.58
CA ASN A 254 -39.24 -34.31 5.32
C ASN A 254 -38.15 -33.91 6.33
N SER A 255 -38.00 -34.73 7.38
CA SER A 255 -36.98 -34.73 8.45
C SER A 255 -36.21 -33.41 8.65
N GLN A 256 -36.69 -32.57 9.58
CA GLN A 256 -36.01 -31.34 9.96
C GLN A 256 -34.91 -31.65 10.99
N LEU A 257 -33.66 -31.28 10.69
CA LEU A 257 -32.55 -31.37 11.63
C LEU A 257 -32.80 -30.39 12.80
N VAL A 258 -32.76 -30.89 14.03
CA VAL A 258 -32.83 -30.04 15.23
C VAL A 258 -31.48 -29.38 15.43
N ILE A 259 -31.46 -28.05 15.46
CA ILE A 259 -30.25 -27.25 15.68
C ILE A 259 -29.72 -27.54 17.09
N PHE A 260 -28.40 -27.69 17.22
CA PHE A 260 -27.75 -27.95 18.49
C PHE A 260 -28.00 -26.79 19.49
N ASP A 261 -28.46 -27.13 20.69
CA ASP A 261 -28.73 -26.18 21.77
C ASP A 261 -27.55 -26.19 22.76
N GLU A 262 -26.63 -25.25 22.56
CA GLU A 262 -25.41 -25.11 23.37
C GLU A 262 -25.72 -24.88 24.86
N ASN A 263 -26.94 -24.41 25.21
CA ASN A 263 -27.34 -24.17 26.60
C ASN A 263 -27.59 -25.46 27.40
N LYS A 264 -27.80 -26.61 26.74
CA LYS A 264 -28.03 -27.90 27.42
C LYS A 264 -26.76 -28.59 27.87
N THR A 265 -25.60 -28.17 27.38
CA THR A 265 -24.29 -28.73 27.72
C THR A 265 -23.42 -27.66 28.35
N SER A 266 -23.38 -27.60 29.69
CA SER A 266 -22.64 -26.61 30.48
C SER A 266 -21.10 -26.70 30.38
N SER A 267 -20.55 -27.41 29.40
CA SER A 267 -19.11 -27.78 29.35
C SER A 267 -18.53 -27.90 27.94
N ALA A 268 -19.23 -27.47 26.88
CA ALA A 268 -18.55 -27.34 25.59
C ALA A 268 -17.60 -26.12 25.69
N GLY A 269 -16.31 -26.38 25.96
CA GLY A 269 -15.29 -25.35 25.86
C GLY A 269 -15.30 -24.74 24.46
N PRO A 270 -14.92 -23.45 24.30
CA PRO A 270 -14.87 -22.84 22.98
C PRO A 270 -14.03 -23.73 22.08
N SER A 271 -14.59 -24.20 20.97
CA SER A 271 -13.82 -24.90 19.94
C SER A 271 -12.68 -23.97 19.57
N GLU A 272 -11.43 -24.37 19.84
CA GLU A 272 -10.29 -23.65 19.31
C GLU A 272 -10.51 -23.56 17.80
N PRO A 273 -10.56 -22.34 17.22
CA PRO A 273 -10.77 -22.22 15.80
C PRO A 273 -9.64 -22.99 15.12
N LYS A 274 -9.98 -24.08 14.42
CA LYS A 274 -9.01 -24.80 13.60
C LYS A 274 -8.37 -23.75 12.70
N LEU A 275 -7.04 -23.66 12.80
CA LEU A 275 -6.22 -22.77 12.00
C LEU A 275 -6.47 -23.11 10.53
N GLU A 276 -7.36 -22.37 9.90
CA GLU A 276 -7.65 -22.54 8.49
C GLU A 276 -6.40 -22.08 7.74
N SER A 277 -5.81 -22.96 6.93
CA SER A 277 -4.57 -22.67 6.23
C SER A 277 -4.83 -21.60 5.18
N TRP A 278 -4.49 -20.35 5.48
CA TRP A 278 -4.57 -19.25 4.53
C TRP A 278 -3.57 -19.49 3.41
N VAL A 279 -4.04 -19.65 2.17
CA VAL A 279 -3.18 -19.99 1.02
C VAL A 279 -2.51 -18.75 0.41
N ALA A 280 -3.03 -17.54 0.69
CA ALA A 280 -2.48 -16.30 0.15
C ALA A 280 -2.62 -15.14 1.17
N PRO A 281 -1.68 -14.18 1.14
CA PRO A 281 -1.79 -12.98 1.95
C PRO A 281 -3.01 -12.13 1.54
N PRO A 282 -3.70 -11.48 2.48
CA PRO A 282 -4.79 -10.55 2.17
C PRO A 282 -4.35 -9.44 1.22
N THR A 283 -5.24 -9.04 0.30
CA THR A 283 -4.97 -7.91 -0.60
C THR A 283 -5.05 -6.59 0.15
N ALA A 284 -4.08 -5.71 -0.09
CA ALA A 284 -4.00 -4.40 0.57
C ALA A 284 -5.23 -3.49 0.35
N ALA A 285 -5.99 -3.68 -0.74
CA ALA A 285 -7.18 -2.91 -1.08
C ALA A 285 -8.33 -3.82 -1.57
N ALA A 286 -9.55 -3.49 -1.15
CA ALA A 286 -10.77 -4.16 -1.58
C ALA A 286 -11.18 -3.73 -3.00
N LYS A 287 -10.74 -4.49 -4.01
CA LYS A 287 -10.88 -4.15 -5.44
C LYS A 287 -12.33 -3.94 -5.92
N GLU A 288 -13.32 -4.47 -5.21
CA GLU A 288 -14.76 -4.30 -5.55
C GLU A 288 -15.39 -3.07 -4.91
N ASN A 289 -14.78 -2.52 -3.84
CA ASN A 289 -15.27 -1.33 -3.14
C ASN A 289 -14.73 -0.03 -3.75
N GLU A 290 -13.65 -0.10 -4.52
CA GLU A 290 -12.98 1.06 -5.11
C GLU A 290 -13.05 1.04 -6.65
N GLN A 291 -13.68 2.05 -7.23
CA GLN A 291 -13.64 2.26 -8.68
C GLN A 291 -12.42 3.11 -9.06
N ARG A 292 -11.51 2.58 -9.88
CA ARG A 292 -10.39 3.37 -10.42
C ARG A 292 -10.91 4.46 -11.37
N PRO A 293 -10.34 5.68 -11.33
CA PRO A 293 -10.80 6.79 -12.18
C PRO A 293 -10.47 6.53 -13.66
N GLU A 294 -11.48 6.53 -14.53
CA GLU A 294 -11.32 6.22 -15.97
C GLU A 294 -11.05 7.45 -16.87
N ARG A 295 -11.39 8.67 -16.45
CA ARG A 295 -11.51 9.82 -17.37
C ARG A 295 -10.39 10.85 -17.34
N TRP A 296 -9.49 10.77 -16.37
CA TRP A 296 -8.33 11.65 -16.24
C TRP A 296 -7.03 10.83 -16.16
N CYS A 297 -6.98 9.69 -16.87
CA CYS A 297 -5.77 8.88 -16.97
C CYS A 297 -4.71 9.68 -17.73
N ASP A 298 -3.66 10.12 -17.03
CA ASP A 298 -2.34 10.44 -17.59
C ASP A 298 -2.34 11.19 -18.92
N VAL A 299 -3.18 12.22 -19.04
CA VAL A 299 -3.10 13.15 -20.16
C VAL A 299 -1.85 13.98 -19.93
N LYS A 300 -0.68 13.44 -20.28
CA LYS A 300 0.45 14.26 -20.69
C LYS A 300 -0.10 15.10 -21.83
N MET A 301 -0.39 16.36 -21.54
CA MET A 301 -0.98 17.28 -22.50
C MET A 301 -0.16 17.15 -23.79
N PRO A 302 -0.75 16.74 -24.93
CA PRO A 302 0.02 16.63 -26.15
C PRO A 302 0.55 18.03 -26.42
N GLN A 303 1.87 18.20 -26.34
CA GLN A 303 2.51 19.43 -26.80
C GLN A 303 2.08 19.57 -28.25
N LYS A 304 1.14 20.49 -28.50
CA LYS A 304 0.64 20.76 -29.84
C LYS A 304 1.83 21.25 -30.64
N SER A 305 2.49 20.32 -31.35
CA SER A 305 3.36 20.66 -32.46
C SER A 305 2.50 21.46 -33.41
N LYS A 306 2.84 22.74 -33.59
CA LYS A 306 2.08 23.70 -34.40
C LYS A 306 2.21 23.34 -35.88
N PHE A 307 1.56 22.30 -36.35
CA PHE A 307 1.29 22.12 -37.78
C PHE A 307 0.01 21.32 -38.00
N GLY A 308 -1.08 22.05 -38.22
CA GLY A 308 -2.37 21.48 -38.60
C GLY A 308 -3.47 22.55 -38.57
N ARG A 309 -3.72 23.20 -39.71
CA ARG A 309 -4.84 24.14 -39.89
C ARG A 309 -6.15 23.43 -39.59
N THR A 310 -6.81 23.81 -38.49
CA THR A 310 -8.25 23.57 -38.30
C THR A 310 -8.94 24.92 -38.43
N VAL A 311 -9.85 25.04 -39.39
CA VAL A 311 -10.69 26.24 -39.57
C VAL A 311 -11.64 26.30 -38.37
N MET A 312 -11.42 27.24 -37.45
CA MET A 312 -12.38 27.53 -36.38
C MET A 312 -13.34 28.63 -36.84
N ALA A 313 -14.63 28.45 -36.54
CA ALA A 313 -15.66 29.47 -36.62
C ALA A 313 -15.30 30.67 -35.69
N PRO A 314 -15.77 31.90 -36.00
CA PRO A 314 -15.41 33.09 -35.23
C PRO A 314 -15.91 33.00 -33.76
N PRO A 315 -15.11 33.41 -32.78
CA PRO A 315 -15.51 33.40 -31.37
C PRO A 315 -16.55 34.51 -31.09
N PRO A 316 -17.50 34.30 -30.15
CA PRO A 316 -18.41 35.35 -29.70
C PRO A 316 -17.64 36.49 -29.00
N PRO A 317 -18.17 37.72 -28.99
CA PRO A 317 -17.48 38.89 -28.44
C PRO A 317 -17.19 38.71 -26.95
N LYS A 318 -15.91 38.80 -26.58
CA LYS A 318 -15.44 38.70 -25.19
C LYS A 318 -15.78 39.98 -24.42
N PRO A 319 -16.18 39.89 -23.14
CA PRO A 319 -16.38 41.07 -22.29
C PRO A 319 -15.06 41.82 -22.09
N THR A 320 -15.15 43.15 -22.15
CA THR A 320 -14.07 44.12 -21.99
C THR A 320 -13.52 44.11 -20.56
N PHE A 321 -12.52 43.27 -20.30
CA PHE A 321 -11.49 43.59 -19.33
C PHE A 321 -10.14 43.18 -19.95
N GLN A 322 -9.18 44.10 -19.97
CA GLN A 322 -7.81 43.83 -20.40
C GLN A 322 -7.00 43.49 -19.14
N PRO A 323 -6.58 42.23 -18.93
CA PRO A 323 -5.50 41.95 -17.99
C PRO A 323 -4.26 42.72 -18.44
N PHE A 324 -3.53 43.31 -17.50
CA PHE A 324 -2.32 44.07 -17.79
C PHE A 324 -1.31 43.19 -18.55
N VAL A 325 -0.96 43.58 -19.78
CA VAL A 325 0.06 42.92 -20.61
C VAL A 325 1.32 43.75 -20.47
N GLU A 326 2.38 43.18 -19.87
CA GLU A 326 3.71 43.80 -19.88
C GLU A 326 4.22 43.88 -21.31
N GLU A 327 4.47 45.11 -21.76
CA GLU A 327 4.97 45.46 -23.08
C GLU A 327 6.47 45.15 -23.15
N SER A 328 6.82 43.88 -23.31
CA SER A 328 8.15 43.46 -23.77
C SER A 328 8.02 42.07 -24.39
N ASP A 329 8.08 42.03 -25.73
CA ASP A 329 8.92 41.13 -26.52
C ASP A 329 8.40 41.07 -27.96
N GLN A 330 9.12 41.75 -28.87
CA GLN A 330 8.98 41.54 -30.30
C GLN A 330 9.33 40.08 -30.64
N PRO A 331 8.48 39.32 -31.36
CA PRO A 331 8.87 38.01 -31.82
C PRO A 331 9.92 38.13 -32.95
N PRO A 332 10.99 37.32 -32.96
CA PRO A 332 12.00 37.38 -34.01
C PRO A 332 11.45 36.85 -35.34
N THR A 333 11.82 37.53 -36.42
CA THR A 333 11.53 37.16 -37.81
C THR A 333 12.31 35.90 -38.19
N MET A 334 11.63 34.79 -38.46
CA MET A 334 12.24 33.55 -38.95
C MET A 334 12.01 33.35 -40.45
N THR A 335 13.09 33.12 -41.19
CA THR A 335 13.10 32.70 -42.59
C THR A 335 12.91 31.17 -42.71
N PRO A 336 12.23 30.66 -43.76
CA PRO A 336 11.91 29.24 -43.86
C PRO A 336 13.02 28.44 -44.54
N CYS A 337 13.72 27.57 -43.79
CA CYS A 337 14.52 26.49 -44.35
C CYS A 337 13.68 25.21 -44.43
N LYS A 338 13.49 24.68 -45.65
CA LYS A 338 12.83 23.39 -45.90
C LYS A 338 13.76 22.24 -45.50
N ILE A 339 13.32 21.37 -44.60
CA ILE A 339 13.96 20.08 -44.33
C ILE A 339 12.95 18.97 -44.65
N ASN A 340 13.35 18.01 -45.48
CA ASN A 340 12.54 16.87 -45.90
C ASN A 340 12.36 15.85 -44.75
N PRO A 341 11.15 15.30 -44.51
CA PRO A 341 10.84 14.45 -43.36
C PRO A 341 11.09 12.95 -43.63
N ALA A 342 12.13 12.61 -44.38
CA ALA A 342 12.36 11.24 -44.85
C ALA A 342 13.54 10.55 -44.15
N VAL A 343 13.66 10.66 -42.82
CA VAL A 343 14.39 9.69 -41.98
C VAL A 343 14.14 10.05 -40.51
N ASN A 344 13.12 9.43 -39.91
CA ASN A 344 13.12 9.13 -38.48
C ASN A 344 12.13 8.01 -38.21
N THR A 345 12.61 6.79 -38.39
CA THR A 345 12.01 5.60 -37.78
C THR A 345 12.54 5.51 -36.36
N VAL A 346 11.94 6.25 -35.44
CA VAL A 346 12.20 6.08 -34.00
C VAL A 346 10.96 5.45 -33.38
N LEU A 347 11.24 4.37 -32.65
CA LEU A 347 10.31 3.41 -32.07
C LEU A 347 9.19 4.11 -31.27
N SER A 348 7.95 3.96 -31.72
CA SER A 348 6.78 4.20 -30.87
C SER A 348 6.89 3.29 -29.67
N SER A 349 6.97 3.87 -28.46
CA SER A 349 6.75 3.12 -27.23
C SER A 349 5.44 2.35 -27.38
N ARG A 350 5.49 1.04 -27.11
CA ARG A 350 4.29 0.21 -27.09
C ARG A 350 3.35 0.79 -26.05
N LYS A 351 2.12 1.08 -26.47
CA LYS A 351 1.01 1.34 -25.55
C LYS A 351 0.96 0.15 -24.56
N PRO A 352 0.92 0.37 -23.23
CA PRO A 352 0.59 -0.73 -22.33
C PRO A 352 -0.83 -1.18 -22.67
N CYS A 353 -0.92 -2.32 -23.32
CA CYS A 353 -2.17 -2.98 -23.66
C CYS A 353 -2.63 -3.73 -22.42
N ARG A 354 -3.80 -3.35 -21.89
CA ARG A 354 -4.53 -3.98 -20.78
C ARG A 354 -3.70 -4.18 -19.51
N GLU A 355 -3.91 -3.30 -18.52
CA GLU A 355 -3.59 -3.59 -17.13
C GLU A 355 -4.26 -4.92 -16.75
N GLU A 356 -3.48 -6.00 -16.78
CA GLU A 356 -3.91 -7.24 -16.18
C GLU A 356 -3.89 -7.06 -14.67
N THR A 357 -5.05 -7.29 -14.06
CA THR A 357 -5.24 -7.12 -12.63
C THR A 357 -4.17 -7.92 -11.88
N PRO A 358 -3.68 -7.44 -10.71
CA PRO A 358 -2.70 -8.19 -9.91
C PRO A 358 -3.18 -9.60 -9.55
N LEU A 359 -4.49 -9.84 -9.56
CA LEU A 359 -5.10 -11.17 -9.42
C LEU A 359 -4.75 -12.09 -10.61
N LYS A 360 -4.76 -11.57 -11.83
CA LYS A 360 -4.47 -12.32 -13.05
C LYS A 360 -2.99 -12.70 -13.14
N ARG A 361 -2.08 -11.83 -12.68
CA ARG A 361 -0.64 -12.12 -12.54
C ARG A 361 -0.35 -13.21 -11.50
N LEU A 362 -1.03 -13.18 -10.36
CA LEU A 362 -0.92 -14.22 -9.32
C LEU A 362 -1.52 -15.55 -9.78
N GLN A 363 -2.62 -15.49 -10.51
CA GLN A 363 -3.30 -16.66 -11.05
C GLN A 363 -2.47 -17.31 -12.16
N GLU A 364 -1.86 -16.54 -13.08
CA GLU A 364 -0.90 -17.07 -14.06
C GLU A 364 0.34 -17.69 -13.40
N HIS A 365 0.89 -17.08 -12.36
CA HIS A 365 2.05 -17.63 -11.64
C HIS A 365 1.74 -18.99 -10.98
N HIS A 366 0.60 -19.09 -10.30
CA HIS A 366 0.12 -20.35 -9.71
C HIS A 366 -0.31 -21.38 -10.76
N GLN A 367 -0.89 -20.94 -11.88
CA GLN A 367 -1.29 -21.83 -12.99
C GLN A 367 -0.04 -22.42 -13.66
N HIS A 368 1.00 -21.62 -13.90
CA HIS A 368 2.28 -22.09 -14.47
C HIS A 368 3.03 -23.05 -13.52
N GLN A 369 2.95 -22.85 -12.20
CA GLN A 369 3.54 -23.78 -11.23
C GLN A 369 2.75 -25.09 -11.10
N LYS A 370 1.40 -25.05 -11.11
CA LYS A 370 0.57 -26.28 -11.14
C LYS A 370 0.67 -27.04 -12.46
N GLU A 371 0.91 -26.35 -13.57
CA GLU A 371 1.18 -26.99 -14.86
C GLU A 371 2.57 -27.62 -14.94
N ALA A 372 3.55 -27.11 -14.17
CA ALA A 372 4.86 -27.73 -14.00
C ALA A 372 4.81 -29.07 -13.25
N GLU A 373 3.90 -29.24 -12.28
CA GLU A 373 3.67 -30.53 -11.61
C GLU A 373 2.89 -31.56 -12.47
N SER A 374 2.13 -31.11 -13.47
CA SER A 374 1.28 -31.98 -14.32
C SER A 374 1.91 -32.39 -15.66
N GLY A 375 3.21 -32.13 -15.87
CA GLY A 375 3.98 -32.69 -16.98
C GLY A 375 3.70 -32.09 -18.35
N LYS A 376 3.10 -30.89 -18.45
CA LYS A 376 3.07 -30.13 -19.71
C LYS A 376 4.38 -29.38 -19.92
N LEU A 377 4.81 -29.27 -21.18
CA LEU A 377 6.00 -28.54 -21.61
C LEU A 377 6.03 -27.14 -20.98
N GLN A 378 6.98 -26.94 -20.05
CA GLN A 378 7.21 -25.67 -19.36
C GLN A 378 7.55 -24.59 -20.39
N GLU A 379 6.72 -23.55 -20.46
CA GLU A 379 7.07 -22.31 -21.16
C GLU A 379 8.20 -21.62 -20.37
N GLN A 380 9.45 -21.92 -20.75
CA GLN A 380 10.62 -21.33 -20.12
C GLN A 380 10.85 -19.94 -20.73
N SER A 381 10.70 -18.91 -19.91
CA SER A 381 11.00 -17.54 -20.36
C SER A 381 12.46 -17.46 -20.80
N MET A 382 12.69 -17.09 -22.06
CA MET A 382 14.03 -16.90 -22.64
C MET A 382 14.86 -15.78 -21.95
N TYR A 383 14.27 -15.08 -20.99
CA TYR A 383 14.88 -14.00 -20.23
C TYR A 383 14.67 -14.18 -18.72
N CYS A 384 15.60 -13.64 -17.93
CA CYS A 384 15.57 -13.70 -16.47
C CYS A 384 14.47 -12.76 -15.92
N LYS A 385 13.23 -13.24 -15.89
CA LYS A 385 12.04 -12.48 -15.44
C LYS A 385 12.23 -11.92 -14.02
N GLU A 386 12.84 -12.69 -13.12
CA GLU A 386 13.13 -12.26 -11.75
C GLU A 386 14.07 -11.05 -11.68
N LEU A 387 15.07 -10.97 -12.57
CA LEU A 387 15.99 -9.83 -12.61
C LEU A 387 15.36 -8.56 -13.19
N LEU A 388 14.42 -8.70 -14.13
CA LEU A 388 13.69 -7.55 -14.69
C LEU A 388 12.65 -7.03 -13.70
N LEU A 389 12.01 -7.94 -12.96
CA LEU A 389 10.89 -7.69 -12.05
C LEU A 389 11.29 -7.84 -10.56
N SER A 390 12.52 -7.56 -10.17
CA SER A 390 12.91 -7.42 -8.74
C SER A 390 13.06 -5.93 -8.41
N GLY A 391 12.43 -5.42 -7.34
CA GLY A 391 12.51 -4.00 -6.93
C GLY A 391 11.17 -3.29 -6.73
N ALA A 392 11.09 -1.98 -6.98
CA ALA A 392 9.82 -1.22 -7.04
C ALA A 392 9.43 -0.88 -8.49
N THR A 393 10.41 -0.75 -9.39
CA THR A 393 10.21 -0.56 -10.84
C THR A 393 10.76 -1.71 -11.67
N GLU A 394 10.37 -1.80 -12.94
CA GLU A 394 10.86 -2.81 -13.87
C GLU A 394 12.14 -2.29 -14.57
N PHE A 395 13.19 -3.11 -14.69
CA PHE A 395 14.32 -2.76 -15.56
C PHE A 395 14.04 -3.19 -16.98
N CYS A 396 14.60 -2.46 -17.93
CA CYS A 396 14.75 -2.92 -19.29
C CYS A 396 16.01 -3.81 -19.45
N PHE A 397 16.07 -4.53 -20.57
CA PHE A 397 17.21 -5.41 -20.88
C PHE A 397 18.55 -4.66 -20.93
N GLU A 398 18.54 -3.40 -21.37
CA GLU A 398 19.75 -2.60 -21.48
C GLU A 398 20.27 -2.15 -20.12
N GLU A 399 19.37 -1.85 -19.16
CA GLU A 399 19.75 -1.54 -17.78
C GLU A 399 20.42 -2.74 -17.10
N LEU A 400 19.87 -3.95 -17.26
CA LEU A 400 20.52 -5.17 -16.74
C LEU A 400 21.89 -5.42 -17.38
N ARG A 401 22.03 -5.11 -18.67
CA ARG A 401 23.32 -5.26 -19.37
C ARG A 401 24.33 -4.23 -18.88
N ALA A 402 23.91 -2.97 -18.74
CA ALA A 402 24.74 -1.90 -18.23
C ALA A 402 25.21 -2.20 -16.80
N GLU A 403 24.32 -2.69 -15.94
CA GLU A 403 24.67 -3.06 -14.58
C GLU A 403 25.70 -4.19 -14.51
N ARG A 404 25.51 -5.26 -15.30
CA ARG A 404 26.50 -6.36 -15.40
C ARG A 404 27.83 -5.87 -15.93
N TYR A 405 27.81 -4.95 -16.90
CA TYR A 405 29.02 -4.32 -17.42
C TYR A 405 29.72 -3.54 -16.30
N PHE A 406 29.01 -2.70 -15.55
CA PHE A 406 29.59 -1.93 -14.45
C PHE A 406 30.16 -2.82 -13.36
N LYS A 407 29.45 -3.87 -12.95
CA LYS A 407 29.96 -4.88 -12.00
C LYS A 407 31.26 -5.52 -12.51
N LYS A 408 31.29 -5.91 -13.79
CA LYS A 408 32.48 -6.51 -14.41
C LYS A 408 33.65 -5.52 -14.42
N THR A 409 33.43 -4.28 -14.87
CA THR A 409 34.48 -3.25 -14.86
C THR A 409 35.00 -2.97 -13.46
N HIS A 410 34.11 -2.95 -12.45
CA HIS A 410 34.50 -2.72 -11.07
C HIS A 410 35.33 -3.87 -10.51
N GLN A 411 34.99 -5.11 -10.86
CA GLN A 411 35.74 -6.30 -10.48
C GLN A 411 37.10 -6.36 -11.17
N ASP A 412 37.17 -5.97 -12.45
CA ASP A 412 38.42 -5.91 -13.21
C ASP A 412 39.35 -4.83 -12.64
N SER A 413 38.85 -3.64 -12.33
CA SER A 413 39.63 -2.59 -11.65
C SER A 413 40.11 -3.00 -10.26
N GLN A 414 39.29 -3.72 -9.47
CA GLN A 414 39.73 -4.24 -8.17
C GLN A 414 40.83 -5.31 -8.30
N LYS A 415 40.78 -6.14 -9.34
CA LYS A 415 41.83 -7.13 -9.63
C LYS A 415 43.12 -6.44 -10.06
N GLU A 416 43.05 -5.41 -10.89
CA GLU A 416 44.23 -4.60 -11.28
C GLU A 416 44.89 -3.98 -10.05
N VAL A 417 44.13 -3.27 -9.22
CA VAL A 417 44.65 -2.66 -7.97
C VAL A 417 45.27 -3.71 -7.06
N LYS A 418 44.63 -4.88 -6.90
CA LYS A 418 45.17 -5.97 -6.07
C LYS A 418 46.46 -6.56 -6.67
N SER A 419 46.53 -6.70 -7.99
CA SER A 419 47.73 -7.20 -8.68
C SER A 419 48.91 -6.24 -8.59
N GLU A 420 48.67 -4.92 -8.66
CA GLU A 420 49.71 -3.90 -8.45
C GLU A 420 50.22 -3.91 -7.01
N GLN A 421 49.33 -4.13 -6.05
CA GLN A 421 49.67 -4.20 -4.62
C GLN A 421 50.47 -5.46 -4.27
N ASP A 422 50.10 -6.62 -4.84
CA ASP A 422 50.85 -7.87 -4.70
C ASP A 422 52.23 -7.78 -5.38
N GLN A 423 52.34 -7.07 -6.51
CA GLN A 423 53.60 -6.85 -7.21
C GLN A 423 54.53 -5.89 -6.45
N ALA A 424 53.98 -4.85 -5.81
CA ALA A 424 54.72 -3.98 -4.90
C ALA A 424 55.25 -4.75 -3.67
N CYS A 425 54.41 -5.59 -3.06
CA CYS A 425 54.79 -6.38 -1.88
C CYS A 425 55.85 -7.46 -2.21
N ALA A 426 55.80 -8.05 -3.42
CA ALA A 426 56.83 -8.96 -3.93
C ALA A 426 58.17 -8.25 -4.21
N SER A 427 58.14 -6.98 -4.62
CA SER A 427 59.36 -6.20 -4.85
C SER A 427 60.05 -5.75 -3.55
N GLU A 428 59.29 -5.48 -2.47
CA GLU A 428 59.85 -5.18 -1.14
C GLU A 428 60.45 -6.41 -0.43
N SER A 429 59.87 -7.60 -0.63
CA SER A 429 60.37 -8.86 -0.04
C SER A 429 61.58 -9.44 -0.78
N SER A 430 61.91 -8.95 -1.97
CA SER A 430 63.16 -9.28 -2.69
C SER A 430 64.35 -8.36 -2.31
N VAL A 431 64.12 -7.34 -1.47
CA VAL A 431 65.13 -6.33 -1.07
C VAL A 431 65.58 -6.50 0.39
N CYS A 432 65.04 -7.50 1.11
CA CYS A 432 65.59 -8.00 2.38
C CYS A 432 66.28 -9.35 2.15
#